data_AF-A0A3L9E013-F1
#
_entry.id   AF-A0A3L9E013-F1
#
_cell.length_a   1.000
_cell.length_b   1.000
_cell.length_c   1.000
_cell.angle_alpha   90.00
_cell.angle_beta   90.00
_cell.angle_gamma   90.00
#
_symmetry.space_group_name_H-M   'P 1'
#
loop_
_entity.id
_entity.type
_entity.pdbx_description
1 polymer ?
#
loop_
_entity_poly.entity_id
_entity_poly.type
_entity_poly.pdbx_seq_one_letter_code
_entity_poly.pdbx_strand_id
1 'polypeptide(L)'
;MEMDYQPYRSEIFEYFLLPTFLHERSESQWEFSQKEKQILGETFQVLEDLYQLFLPFKEEMLTYYLMGDGISLLGSCYLYLLDKGYDPQTVEEAHELILQLSADEVEHCLRTLVLGESVEQYANQTLINLLLDSSASSDLKWNFLAFSQDLLGNLKKLIELSRRLIPLYQPFMDKGQSQKEQFLNQMSLETFLEKEMEEQSDKVEVFLLNAWLIRLYQLTLPHLKNYSSIITLSCQIDQILQVREAMDDDQLSTILKVLSDLSRYKVLVELTKPLAKTKDIAKKLGITGPGVSFHTQKLLNANLLKANRDDKAVRYDANKDLLRELVEKIQEDFDL
;
A
#
# COMPACT_ATOMS: atom_id res chain seq x y z
N MET A 1 17.08 -11.21 -8.01
CA MET A 1 17.00 -10.36 -6.81
C MET A 1 17.56 -11.13 -5.63
N GLU A 2 18.58 -10.63 -4.91
CA GLU A 2 19.05 -11.28 -3.67
C GLU A 2 18.16 -10.84 -2.50
N MET A 3 17.36 -11.78 -1.97
CA MET A 3 16.43 -11.51 -0.87
C MET A 3 17.09 -11.79 0.49
N ASP A 4 17.04 -10.81 1.40
CA ASP A 4 17.36 -10.99 2.82
C ASP A 4 16.06 -11.00 3.62
N TYR A 5 15.75 -12.17 4.20
CA TYR A 5 14.56 -12.38 5.02
C TYR A 5 14.98 -13.02 6.34
N GLN A 6 14.63 -12.34 7.44
CA GLN A 6 14.83 -12.83 8.79
C GLN A 6 13.50 -12.75 9.57
N PRO A 7 13.00 -13.86 10.14
CA PRO A 7 11.73 -13.86 10.87
C PRO A 7 11.68 -12.86 12.03
N TYR A 8 12.73 -12.80 12.85
CA TYR A 8 12.78 -11.89 14.00
C TYR A 8 12.79 -10.42 13.59
N ARG A 9 13.42 -10.06 12.46
CA ARG A 9 13.38 -8.69 11.92
C ARG A 9 11.97 -8.31 11.50
N SER A 10 11.23 -9.25 10.90
CA SER A 10 9.81 -9.07 10.55
C SER A 10 8.94 -8.85 11.79
N GLU A 11 9.17 -9.57 12.88
CA GLU A 11 8.47 -9.36 14.15
C GLU A 11 8.75 -7.97 14.74
N ILE A 12 10.03 -7.58 14.82
CA ILE A 12 10.44 -6.26 15.33
C ILE A 12 9.78 -5.15 14.50
N PHE A 13 9.88 -5.25 13.18
CA PHE A 13 9.30 -4.26 12.26
C PHE A 13 7.78 -4.16 12.40
N GLU A 14 7.11 -5.30 12.60
CA GLU A 14 5.66 -5.34 12.82
C GLU A 14 5.23 -4.59 14.09
N TYR A 15 5.96 -4.75 15.21
CA TYR A 15 5.69 -3.97 16.43
C TYR A 15 5.88 -2.45 16.22
N PHE A 16 6.71 -2.04 15.26
CA PHE A 16 6.85 -0.64 14.92
C PHE A 16 5.73 -0.12 14.01
N LEU A 17 4.87 -0.99 13.49
CA LEU A 17 3.70 -0.64 12.68
C LEU A 17 2.38 -0.59 13.48
N LEU A 18 2.36 -0.88 14.78
CA LEU A 18 1.13 -0.76 15.61
C LEU A 18 0.32 0.54 15.45
N PRO A 19 0.93 1.72 15.16
CA PRO A 19 0.17 2.95 14.93
C PRO A 19 -0.77 2.93 13.74
N THR A 20 -0.56 2.03 12.79
CA THR A 20 -1.40 1.94 11.59
C THR A 20 -2.82 1.51 11.94
N PHE A 21 -3.04 0.80 13.05
CA PHE A 21 -4.37 0.35 13.47
C PHE A 21 -5.29 1.47 13.95
N LEU A 22 -4.75 2.66 14.26
CA LEU A 22 -5.53 3.83 14.68
C LEU A 22 -5.60 4.94 13.62
N HIS A 23 -4.79 4.86 12.57
CA HIS A 23 -4.85 5.82 11.47
C HIS A 23 -6.17 5.64 10.70
N GLU A 24 -6.80 6.77 10.35
CA GLU A 24 -8.22 6.92 10.05
C GLU A 24 -8.81 5.87 9.10
N ARG A 25 -9.89 5.21 9.56
CA ARG A 25 -10.86 4.48 8.75
C ARG A 25 -11.67 5.43 7.86
N SER A 26 -11.02 6.28 7.08
CA SER A 26 -11.73 6.95 5.99
C SER A 26 -12.23 5.83 5.08
N GLU A 27 -13.55 5.81 4.84
CA GLU A 27 -14.28 4.78 4.11
C GLU A 27 -13.75 4.52 2.68
N SER A 28 -12.73 5.26 2.24
CA SER A 28 -12.13 5.22 0.90
C SER A 28 -10.86 4.36 0.76
N GLN A 29 -10.20 3.91 1.85
CA GLN A 29 -8.87 3.27 1.71
C GLN A 29 -8.89 1.76 1.45
N TRP A 30 -10.04 1.12 1.60
CA TRP A 30 -10.19 -0.32 1.40
C TRP A 30 -11.49 -0.62 0.67
N GLU A 31 -11.60 -0.18 -0.59
CA GLU A 31 -12.65 -0.66 -1.50
C GLU A 31 -12.35 -2.11 -1.88
N PHE A 32 -12.54 -3.02 -0.91
CA PHE A 32 -12.49 -4.46 -1.16
C PHE A 32 -13.79 -4.91 -1.84
N SER A 33 -13.64 -5.65 -2.93
CA SER A 33 -14.68 -6.48 -3.54
C SER A 33 -15.29 -7.46 -2.53
N GLN A 34 -16.44 -8.06 -2.87
CA GLN A 34 -17.06 -9.07 -2.01
C GLN A 34 -16.16 -10.30 -1.82
N LYS A 35 -15.43 -10.70 -2.88
CA LYS A 35 -14.51 -11.85 -2.79
C LYS A 35 -13.31 -11.55 -1.88
N GLU A 36 -12.70 -10.38 -2.00
CA GLU A 36 -11.64 -9.95 -1.07
C GLU A 36 -12.17 -9.88 0.36
N LYS A 37 -13.40 -9.40 0.57
CA LYS A 37 -14.02 -9.38 1.89
C LYS A 37 -14.24 -10.76 2.48
N GLN A 38 -14.55 -11.75 1.64
CA GLN A 38 -14.71 -13.15 2.06
C GLN A 38 -13.38 -13.75 2.52
N ILE A 39 -12.28 -13.46 1.80
CA ILE A 39 -10.92 -13.87 2.21
C ILE A 39 -10.54 -13.21 3.54
N LEU A 40 -10.82 -11.91 3.66
CA LEU A 40 -10.45 -11.09 4.81
C LEU A 40 -11.42 -11.19 5.99
N GLY A 41 -12.39 -12.11 5.97
CA GLY A 41 -13.47 -12.17 6.95
C GLY A 41 -12.99 -12.19 8.41
N GLU A 42 -12.08 -13.12 8.73
CA GLU A 42 -11.47 -13.17 10.08
C GLU A 42 -10.55 -11.98 10.35
N THR A 43 -9.87 -11.49 9.31
CA THR A 43 -8.93 -10.36 9.36
C THR A 43 -9.65 -9.08 9.78
N PHE A 44 -10.86 -8.81 9.29
CA PHE A 44 -11.63 -7.64 9.69
C PHE A 44 -12.05 -7.68 11.15
N GLN A 45 -12.39 -8.86 11.68
CA GLN A 45 -12.71 -8.98 13.10
C GLN A 45 -11.48 -8.66 13.96
N VAL A 46 -10.31 -9.18 13.58
CA VAL A 46 -9.05 -8.86 14.27
C VAL A 46 -8.74 -7.36 14.18
N LEU A 47 -8.94 -6.73 13.02
CA LEU A 47 -8.76 -5.29 12.85
C LEU A 47 -9.70 -4.47 13.76
N GLU A 48 -10.94 -4.92 13.96
CA GLU A 48 -11.85 -4.29 14.93
C GLU A 48 -11.35 -4.46 16.37
N ASP A 49 -10.96 -5.67 16.74
CA ASP A 49 -10.45 -5.97 18.08
C ASP A 49 -9.19 -5.14 18.40
N LEU A 50 -8.25 -5.05 17.46
CA LEU A 50 -7.03 -4.23 17.57
C LEU A 50 -7.34 -2.74 17.65
N TYR A 51 -8.30 -2.26 16.87
CA TYR A 51 -8.73 -0.86 16.94
C TYR A 51 -9.29 -0.54 18.33
N GLN A 52 -10.21 -1.36 18.86
CA GLN A 52 -10.77 -1.16 20.19
C GLN A 52 -9.71 -1.27 21.29
N LEU A 53 -8.76 -2.19 21.12
CA LEU A 53 -7.65 -2.39 22.04
C LEU A 53 -6.74 -1.16 22.15
N PHE A 54 -6.45 -0.51 21.03
CA PHE A 54 -5.56 0.66 20.99
C PHE A 54 -6.29 2.00 21.14
N LEU A 55 -7.62 2.02 21.00
CA LEU A 55 -8.43 3.23 21.13
C LEU A 55 -8.14 4.05 22.42
N PRO A 56 -7.92 3.45 23.61
CA PRO A 56 -7.55 4.19 24.81
C PRO A 56 -6.23 4.97 24.72
N PHE A 57 -5.34 4.58 23.80
CA PHE A 57 -4.03 5.19 23.58
C PHE A 57 -4.01 6.17 22.42
N LYS A 58 -5.15 6.43 21.77
CA LYS A 58 -5.25 7.21 20.53
C LYS A 58 -4.57 8.58 20.62
N GLU A 59 -4.79 9.33 21.69
CA GLU A 59 -4.19 10.67 21.84
C GLU A 59 -2.66 10.59 21.99
N GLU A 60 -2.15 9.65 22.79
CA GLU A 60 -0.71 9.43 22.95
C GLU A 60 -0.08 8.99 21.62
N MET A 61 -0.75 8.10 20.89
CA MET A 61 -0.28 7.60 19.61
C MET A 61 -0.27 8.69 18.54
N LEU A 62 -1.31 9.52 18.44
CA LEU A 62 -1.32 10.67 17.53
C LEU A 62 -0.21 11.68 17.84
N THR A 63 0.18 11.81 19.11
CA THR A 63 1.20 12.76 19.56
C THR A 63 2.62 12.25 19.26
N TYR A 64 2.91 10.98 19.57
CA TYR A 64 4.28 10.47 19.56
C TYR A 64 4.60 9.55 18.38
N TYR A 65 3.62 8.82 17.86
CA TYR A 65 3.86 7.93 16.72
C TYR A 65 3.73 8.68 15.41
N LEU A 66 4.88 9.17 14.95
CA LEU A 66 5.01 9.77 13.64
C LEU A 66 5.11 8.69 12.57
N MET A 67 4.29 8.85 11.53
CA MET A 67 4.21 8.00 10.36
C MET A 67 4.54 8.82 9.10
N GLY A 68 5.22 8.20 8.14
CA GLY A 68 5.52 8.77 6.84
C GLY A 68 5.97 7.69 5.87
N ASP A 69 5.57 7.81 4.60
CA ASP A 69 5.90 6.86 3.52
C ASP A 69 5.71 5.38 3.91
N GLY A 70 4.57 5.08 4.53
CA GLY A 70 4.21 3.73 4.94
C GLY A 70 4.93 3.17 6.18
N ILE A 71 5.90 3.88 6.77
CA ILE A 71 6.67 3.43 7.94
C ILE A 71 6.54 4.40 9.13
N SER A 72 6.87 3.92 10.34
CA SER A 72 6.89 4.75 11.55
C SER A 72 8.28 5.27 11.88
N LEU A 73 8.39 6.24 12.80
CA LEU A 73 9.69 6.70 13.31
C LEU A 73 10.52 5.57 13.91
N LEU A 74 9.91 4.65 14.67
CA LEU A 74 10.65 3.49 15.19
C LEU A 74 11.13 2.57 14.06
N GLY A 75 10.31 2.38 13.02
CA GLY A 75 10.71 1.66 11.80
C GLY A 75 11.89 2.34 11.09
N SER A 76 11.84 3.66 10.91
CA SER A 76 12.93 4.45 10.32
C SER A 76 14.23 4.34 11.13
N CYS A 77 14.17 4.50 12.46
CA CYS A 77 15.33 4.32 13.34
C CYS A 77 15.89 2.89 13.30
N TYR A 78 15.02 1.89 13.20
CA TYR A 78 15.43 0.50 13.10
C TYR A 78 16.17 0.20 11.79
N LEU A 79 15.66 0.67 10.65
CA LEU A 79 16.33 0.55 9.35
C LEU A 79 17.67 1.30 9.35
N TYR A 80 17.74 2.46 10.00
CA TYR A 80 18.99 3.19 10.20
C TYR A 80 20.03 2.36 11.00
N LEU A 81 19.61 1.70 12.08
CA LEU A 81 20.48 0.83 12.88
C LEU A 81 20.97 -0.38 12.08
N LEU A 82 20.08 -1.02 11.33
CA LEU A 82 20.43 -2.11 10.41
C LEU A 82 21.49 -1.66 9.40
N ASP A 83 21.33 -0.49 8.79
CA ASP A 83 22.30 0.07 7.83
C ASP A 83 23.68 0.32 8.44
N LYS A 84 23.73 0.67 9.73
CA LYS A 84 24.97 0.83 10.51
C LYS A 84 25.61 -0.50 10.92
N GLY A 85 24.95 -1.63 10.66
CA GLY A 85 25.43 -2.97 11.00
C GLY A 85 25.01 -3.46 12.39
N TYR A 86 24.09 -2.77 13.07
CA TYR A 86 23.44 -3.31 14.25
C TYR A 86 22.29 -4.22 13.83
N ASP A 87 22.15 -5.38 14.45
CA ASP A 87 21.09 -6.35 14.11
C ASP A 87 20.44 -6.88 15.39
N PRO A 88 19.59 -6.08 16.06
CA PRO A 88 18.95 -6.49 17.31
C PRO A 88 18.02 -7.66 17.07
N GLN A 89 18.08 -8.65 17.96
CA GLN A 89 17.33 -9.90 17.84
C GLN A 89 15.97 -9.82 18.53
N THR A 90 15.74 -8.79 19.35
CA THR A 90 14.45 -8.54 20.01
C THR A 90 14.03 -7.07 19.88
N VAL A 91 12.72 -6.82 20.03
CA VAL A 91 12.18 -5.45 20.02
C VAL A 91 12.74 -4.60 21.17
N GLU A 92 13.06 -5.22 22.30
CA GLU A 92 13.64 -4.52 23.45
C GLU A 92 15.12 -4.15 23.21
N GLU A 93 15.90 -5.04 22.58
CA GLU A 93 17.25 -4.69 22.11
C GLU A 93 17.22 -3.54 21.10
N ALA A 94 16.25 -3.57 20.18
CA ALA A 94 16.05 -2.48 19.23
C ALA A 94 15.71 -1.17 19.96
N HIS A 95 14.81 -1.19 20.95
CA HIS A 95 14.51 -0.01 21.76
C HIS A 95 15.75 0.55 22.48
N GLU A 96 16.55 -0.30 23.10
CA GLU A 96 17.76 0.14 23.82
C GLU A 96 18.80 0.76 22.87
N LEU A 97 18.95 0.22 21.66
CA LEU A 97 19.80 0.82 20.62
C LEU A 97 19.24 2.14 20.11
N ILE A 98 17.92 2.22 19.88
CA ILE A 98 17.26 3.46 19.44
C ILE A 98 17.41 4.57 20.50
N LEU A 99 17.35 4.22 21.78
CA LEU A 99 17.58 5.17 22.90
C LEU A 99 19.02 5.72 22.96
N GLN A 100 19.97 5.05 22.32
CA GLN A 100 21.38 5.47 22.24
C GLN A 100 21.66 6.39 21.05
N LEU A 101 20.71 6.56 20.13
CA LEU A 101 20.85 7.47 19.00
C LEU A 101 21.01 8.92 19.48
N SER A 102 21.91 9.65 18.83
CA SER A 102 22.07 11.09 19.01
C SER A 102 20.89 11.87 18.42
N ALA A 103 20.73 13.13 18.83
CA ALA A 103 19.67 13.99 18.30
C ALA A 103 19.76 14.14 16.77
N ASP A 104 20.98 14.23 16.22
CA ASP A 104 21.20 14.35 14.78
C ASP A 104 20.78 13.08 14.02
N GLU A 105 21.01 11.90 14.60
CA GLU A 105 20.59 10.61 14.01
C GLU A 105 19.06 10.46 14.04
N VAL A 106 18.41 10.87 15.13
CA VAL A 106 16.94 10.87 15.23
C VAL A 106 16.34 11.88 14.26
N GLU A 107 16.94 13.07 14.12
CA GLU A 107 16.51 14.07 13.13
C GLU A 107 16.65 13.53 11.71
N HIS A 108 17.73 12.81 11.40
CA HIS A 108 17.89 12.13 10.12
C HIS A 108 16.74 11.14 9.86
N CYS A 109 16.41 10.29 10.83
CA CYS A 109 15.30 9.33 10.72
C CYS A 109 13.93 10.02 10.53
N LEU A 110 13.70 11.18 11.16
CA LEU A 110 12.51 11.99 10.95
C LEU A 110 12.42 12.55 9.54
N ARG A 111 13.54 13.03 8.99
CA ARG A 111 13.61 13.55 7.63
C ARG A 111 13.33 12.45 6.61
N THR A 112 13.78 11.23 6.87
CA THR A 112 13.45 10.05 6.07
C THR A 112 11.95 9.80 5.98
N LEU A 113 11.19 9.97 7.07
CA LEU A 113 9.73 9.84 7.02
C LEU A 113 9.04 10.90 6.14
N VAL A 114 9.60 12.13 6.08
CA VAL A 114 9.00 13.24 5.33
C VAL A 114 9.34 13.18 3.84
N LEU A 115 10.55 12.73 3.51
CA LEU A 115 11.12 12.84 2.17
C LEU A 115 11.27 11.51 1.42
N GLY A 116 11.17 10.37 2.11
CA GLY A 116 11.36 9.04 1.52
C GLY A 116 12.66 8.94 0.73
N GLU A 117 12.54 8.73 -0.57
CA GLU A 117 13.66 8.62 -1.51
C GLU A 117 14.50 9.90 -1.66
N SER A 118 13.93 11.07 -1.38
CA SER A 118 14.53 12.37 -1.72
C SER A 118 15.41 12.97 -0.62
N VAL A 119 15.64 12.27 0.50
CA VAL A 119 16.33 12.81 1.69
C VAL A 119 17.66 13.49 1.36
N GLU A 120 18.50 12.89 0.52
CA GLU A 120 19.83 13.45 0.21
C GLU A 120 19.74 14.72 -0.63
N GLN A 121 18.74 14.82 -1.52
CA GLN A 121 18.54 16.00 -2.38
C GLN A 121 18.24 17.26 -1.55
N TYR A 122 17.73 17.08 -0.34
CA TYR A 122 17.34 18.15 0.56
C TYR A 122 18.14 18.19 1.87
N ALA A 123 19.33 17.56 1.90
CA ALA A 123 20.18 17.49 3.10
C ALA A 123 20.50 18.87 3.72
N ASN A 124 20.52 19.93 2.92
CA ASN A 124 20.82 21.30 3.36
C ASN A 124 19.60 22.08 3.90
N GLN A 125 18.38 21.55 3.80
CA GLN A 125 17.19 22.23 4.29
C GLN A 125 16.93 21.93 5.78
N THR A 126 16.20 22.78 6.48
CA THR A 126 15.72 22.49 7.84
C THR A 126 14.47 21.61 7.79
N LEU A 127 14.23 20.79 8.82
CA LEU A 127 13.00 19.98 8.93
C LEU A 127 11.72 20.83 8.76
N ILE A 128 11.72 22.07 9.26
CA ILE A 128 10.61 23.01 9.08
C ILE A 128 10.34 23.28 7.60
N ASN A 129 11.37 23.59 6.81
CA ASN A 129 11.20 23.88 5.39
C ASN A 129 10.69 22.65 4.63
N LEU A 130 11.23 21.47 4.96
CA LEU A 130 10.77 20.19 4.39
C LEU A 130 9.29 19.94 4.66
N LEU A 131 8.85 20.14 5.91
CA LEU A 131 7.46 19.96 6.29
C LEU A 131 6.56 20.99 5.59
N LEU A 132 6.98 22.25 5.49
CA LEU A 132 6.22 23.28 4.79
C LEU A 132 6.01 22.93 3.31
N ASP A 133 7.05 22.44 2.64
CA ASP A 133 7.00 22.07 1.22
C ASP A 133 6.32 20.71 0.96
N SER A 134 6.16 19.87 1.99
CA SER A 134 5.48 18.57 1.87
C SER A 134 3.95 18.68 1.67
N SER A 135 3.36 17.64 1.08
CA SER A 135 1.90 17.49 0.94
C SER A 135 1.20 16.99 2.22
N ALA A 136 1.90 16.87 3.35
CA ALA A 136 1.34 16.43 4.62
C ALA A 136 0.21 17.35 5.11
N SER A 137 -0.71 16.82 5.92
CA SER A 137 -1.75 17.63 6.56
C SER A 137 -1.16 18.60 7.58
N SER A 138 -1.85 19.70 7.88
CA SER A 138 -1.41 20.67 8.90
C SER A 138 -1.19 20.02 10.26
N ASP A 139 -2.05 19.09 10.65
CA ASP A 139 -1.94 18.37 11.92
C ASP A 139 -0.70 17.47 11.95
N LEU A 140 -0.43 16.75 10.84
CA LEU A 140 0.77 15.93 10.73
C LEU A 140 2.04 16.80 10.80
N LYS A 141 2.09 17.92 10.06
CA LYS A 141 3.21 18.87 10.13
C LYS A 141 3.40 19.37 11.56
N TRP A 142 2.32 19.67 12.28
CA TRP A 142 2.40 20.12 13.66
C TRP A 142 2.95 19.06 14.61
N ASN A 143 2.53 17.80 14.46
CA ASN A 143 3.04 16.70 15.28
C ASN A 143 4.55 16.49 15.07
N PHE A 144 5.03 16.51 13.83
CA PHE A 144 6.47 16.43 13.54
C PHE A 144 7.24 17.61 14.15
N LEU A 145 6.72 18.83 14.04
CA LEU A 145 7.35 20.02 14.64
C LEU A 145 7.38 19.95 16.16
N ALA A 146 6.27 19.57 16.79
CA ALA A 146 6.16 19.42 18.24
C ALA A 146 7.14 18.35 18.75
N PHE A 147 7.24 17.21 18.04
CA PHE A 147 8.20 16.16 18.35
C PHE A 147 9.64 16.67 18.30
N SER A 148 9.97 17.48 17.28
CA SER A 148 11.32 18.01 17.06
C SER A 148 11.81 19.02 18.12
N GLN A 149 10.93 19.59 18.95
CA GLN A 149 11.33 20.53 20.01
C GLN A 149 12.11 19.85 21.16
N ASP A 150 11.88 18.57 21.37
CA ASP A 150 12.59 17.74 22.37
C ASP A 150 12.75 16.32 21.80
N LEU A 151 13.63 16.18 20.80
CA LEU A 151 13.80 14.94 20.04
C LEU A 151 14.02 13.72 20.95
N LEU A 152 15.01 13.80 21.84
CA LEU A 152 15.39 12.66 22.68
C LEU A 152 14.37 12.42 23.80
N GLY A 153 13.76 13.47 24.36
CA GLY A 153 12.71 13.31 25.36
C GLY A 153 11.44 12.71 24.78
N ASN A 154 11.04 13.13 23.58
CA ASN A 154 9.86 12.58 22.89
C ASN A 154 10.12 11.17 22.34
N LEU A 155 11.34 10.85 21.89
CA LEU A 155 11.73 9.49 21.54
C LEU A 155 11.62 8.53 22.73
N LYS A 156 12.03 8.95 23.93
CA LYS A 156 11.84 8.16 25.15
C LYS A 156 10.37 7.86 25.42
N LYS A 157 9.50 8.88 25.33
CA LYS A 157 8.05 8.71 25.53
C LYS A 157 7.43 7.79 24.47
N LEU A 158 7.89 7.89 23.21
CA LEU A 158 7.50 7.00 22.13
C LEU A 158 7.85 5.53 22.44
N ILE A 159 9.06 5.27 22.94
CA ILE A 159 9.48 3.93 23.33
C ILE A 159 8.72 3.42 24.57
N GLU A 160 8.47 4.28 25.57
CA GLU A 160 7.62 3.95 26.72
C GLU A 160 6.18 3.60 26.31
N LEU A 161 5.63 4.30 25.32
CA LEU A 161 4.34 3.94 24.72
C LEU A 161 4.44 2.60 23.98
N SER A 162 5.46 2.38 23.15
CA SER A 162 5.65 1.10 22.44
C SER A 162 5.74 -0.09 23.39
N ARG A 163 6.52 0.03 24.48
CA ARG A 163 6.64 -0.99 25.53
C ARG A 163 5.31 -1.32 26.21
N ARG A 164 4.35 -0.38 26.28
CA ARG A 164 2.99 -0.63 26.78
C ARG A 164 2.11 -1.34 25.75
N LEU A 165 2.26 -0.99 24.47
CA LEU A 165 1.42 -1.55 23.39
C LEU A 165 1.84 -2.96 22.97
N ILE A 166 3.14 -3.28 22.99
CA ILE A 166 3.68 -4.58 22.56
C ILE A 166 3.04 -5.76 23.33
N PRO A 167 2.97 -5.77 24.67
CA PRO A 167 2.33 -6.85 25.40
C PRO A 167 0.84 -7.02 25.09
N LEU A 168 0.14 -5.92 24.75
CA LEU A 168 -1.27 -5.97 24.35
C LEU A 168 -1.42 -6.62 22.96
N TYR A 169 -0.45 -6.40 22.07
CA TYR A 169 -0.44 -6.96 20.72
C TYR A 169 0.05 -8.41 20.66
N GLN A 170 0.87 -8.85 21.62
CA GLN A 170 1.48 -10.19 21.61
C GLN A 170 0.51 -11.34 21.30
N PRO A 171 -0.71 -11.42 21.87
CA PRO A 171 -1.64 -12.50 21.56
C PRO A 171 -2.04 -12.56 20.08
N PHE A 172 -2.06 -11.41 19.40
CA PHE A 172 -2.32 -11.33 17.96
C PHE A 172 -1.10 -11.80 17.17
N MET A 173 0.12 -11.40 17.56
CA MET A 173 1.36 -11.94 16.98
C MET A 173 1.37 -13.47 17.01
N ASP A 174 1.11 -14.05 18.18
CA ASP A 174 1.10 -15.50 18.37
C ASP A 174 0.02 -16.18 17.50
N LYS A 175 -1.16 -15.55 17.37
CA LYS A 175 -2.27 -16.04 16.53
C LYS A 175 -1.88 -16.12 15.05
N GLY A 176 -1.16 -15.10 14.56
CA GLY A 176 -0.80 -14.98 13.14
C GLY A 176 0.39 -15.84 12.71
N GLN A 177 1.16 -16.37 13.67
CA GLN A 177 2.33 -17.19 13.40
C GLN A 177 2.03 -18.40 12.50
N SER A 178 0.93 -19.11 12.79
CA SER A 178 0.51 -20.26 11.99
C SER A 178 0.21 -19.89 10.53
N GLN A 179 -0.33 -18.70 10.28
CA GLN A 179 -0.63 -18.21 8.92
C GLN A 179 0.65 -17.83 8.18
N LYS A 180 1.61 -17.18 8.86
CA LYS A 180 2.94 -16.89 8.30
C LYS A 180 3.68 -18.16 7.90
N GLU A 181 3.67 -19.18 8.77
CA GLU A 181 4.27 -20.48 8.48
C GLU A 181 3.61 -21.18 7.28
N GLN A 182 2.28 -21.14 7.20
CA GLN A 182 1.56 -21.70 6.05
C GLN A 182 1.93 -20.98 4.75
N PHE A 183 1.95 -19.64 4.76
CA PHE A 183 2.33 -18.83 3.61
C PHE A 183 3.73 -19.17 3.10
N LEU A 184 4.73 -19.22 4.00
CA LEU A 184 6.12 -19.57 3.66
C LEU A 184 6.29 -21.01 3.16
N ASN A 185 5.45 -21.94 3.61
CA ASN A 185 5.49 -23.34 3.17
C ASN A 185 4.82 -23.57 1.81
N GLN A 186 3.81 -22.76 1.48
CA GLN A 186 3.03 -22.90 0.24
C GLN A 186 3.62 -22.09 -0.91
N MET A 187 4.37 -21.02 -0.61
CA MET A 187 4.83 -20.05 -1.58
C MET A 187 6.29 -19.68 -1.38
N SER A 188 7.05 -19.66 -2.47
CA SER A 188 8.37 -19.04 -2.50
C SER A 188 8.20 -17.53 -2.53
N LEU A 189 8.67 -16.84 -1.48
CA LEU A 189 8.70 -15.37 -1.43
C LEU A 189 9.41 -14.78 -2.64
N GLU A 190 10.54 -15.37 -3.03
CA GLU A 190 11.35 -14.90 -4.16
C GLU A 190 10.56 -14.98 -5.45
N THR A 191 9.95 -16.13 -5.75
CA THR A 191 9.15 -16.31 -6.97
C THR A 191 7.89 -15.43 -6.99
N PHE A 192 7.26 -15.24 -5.83
CA PHE A 192 6.11 -14.36 -5.70
C PHE A 192 6.49 -12.91 -6.00
N LEU A 193 7.54 -12.40 -5.36
CA LEU A 193 7.98 -11.03 -5.55
C LEU A 193 8.55 -10.79 -6.97
N GLU A 194 9.20 -11.77 -7.57
CA GLU A 194 9.62 -11.70 -8.99
C GLU A 194 8.44 -11.56 -9.95
N LYS A 195 7.29 -12.15 -9.64
CA LYS A 195 6.06 -12.00 -10.45
C LYS A 195 5.44 -10.62 -10.25
N GLU A 196 5.33 -10.18 -9.00
CA GLU A 196 4.53 -9.00 -8.64
C GLU A 196 5.29 -7.67 -8.68
N MET A 197 6.62 -7.68 -8.77
CA MET A 197 7.47 -6.48 -8.75
C MET A 197 8.22 -6.28 -10.09
N GLU A 198 7.96 -5.16 -10.76
CA GLU A 198 8.54 -4.85 -12.10
C GLU A 198 10.00 -4.35 -12.05
N GLU A 199 10.43 -3.72 -10.96
CA GLU A 199 11.78 -3.14 -10.80
C GLU A 199 12.56 -3.87 -9.70
N GLN A 200 13.67 -4.51 -10.08
CA GLN A 200 14.49 -5.30 -9.16
C GLN A 200 15.72 -4.51 -8.71
N SER A 201 15.80 -4.25 -7.41
CA SER A 201 17.07 -3.97 -6.73
C SER A 201 17.91 -5.25 -6.66
N ASP A 202 19.23 -5.12 -6.73
CA ASP A 202 20.16 -6.26 -6.61
C ASP A 202 20.00 -6.98 -5.27
N LYS A 203 19.76 -6.22 -4.19
CA LYS A 203 19.47 -6.73 -2.84
C LYS A 203 18.20 -6.07 -2.26
N VAL A 204 17.34 -6.87 -1.63
CA VAL A 204 16.10 -6.40 -1.00
C VAL A 204 15.91 -7.02 0.38
N GLU A 205 15.57 -6.18 1.36
CA GLU A 205 15.14 -6.64 2.68
C GLU A 205 13.62 -6.88 2.67
N VAL A 206 13.20 -8.06 3.15
CA VAL A 206 11.78 -8.45 3.17
C VAL A 206 11.25 -8.58 4.59
N PHE A 207 10.16 -7.89 4.87
CA PHE A 207 9.41 -8.01 6.13
C PHE A 207 8.05 -8.67 5.89
N LEU A 208 7.87 -9.88 6.43
CA LEU A 208 6.61 -10.63 6.36
C LEU A 208 5.73 -10.35 7.58
N LEU A 209 4.61 -9.65 7.34
CA LEU A 209 3.68 -9.18 8.34
C LEU A 209 2.48 -10.11 8.50
N ASN A 210 1.78 -10.00 9.63
CA ASN A 210 0.51 -10.72 9.84
C ASN A 210 -0.59 -10.25 8.87
N ALA A 211 -1.59 -11.11 8.68
CA ALA A 211 -2.69 -10.93 7.73
C ALA A 211 -3.44 -9.59 7.87
N TRP A 212 -3.60 -9.08 9.10
CA TRP A 212 -4.30 -7.83 9.38
C TRP A 212 -3.48 -6.57 9.10
N LEU A 213 -2.19 -6.68 8.83
CA LEU A 213 -1.40 -5.61 8.22
C LEU A 213 -1.41 -5.77 6.71
N ILE A 214 -2.62 -5.80 6.14
CA ILE A 214 -2.86 -6.04 4.71
C ILE A 214 -1.95 -5.10 3.90
N ARG A 215 -0.95 -5.62 3.20
CA ARG A 215 0.04 -4.76 2.54
C ARG A 215 0.81 -5.56 1.50
N LEU A 216 1.08 -4.94 0.36
CA LEU A 216 2.25 -5.19 -0.49
C LEU A 216 2.80 -3.81 -0.83
N TYR A 217 3.96 -3.47 -0.28
CA TYR A 217 4.52 -2.14 -0.40
C TYR A 217 6.04 -2.21 -0.47
N GLN A 218 6.60 -1.55 -1.48
CA GLN A 218 8.03 -1.37 -1.67
C GLN A 218 8.39 0.06 -1.30
N LEU A 219 9.46 0.18 -0.53
CA LEU A 219 10.06 1.43 -0.11
C LEU A 219 11.51 1.45 -0.58
N THR A 220 11.90 2.50 -1.30
CA THR A 220 13.30 2.74 -1.64
C THR A 220 13.86 3.83 -0.74
N LEU A 221 15.02 3.59 -0.15
CA LEU A 221 15.75 4.54 0.69
C LEU A 221 17.19 4.67 0.18
N PRO A 222 17.44 5.40 -0.93
CA PRO A 222 18.74 5.44 -1.59
C PRO A 222 19.92 5.91 -0.71
N HIS A 223 19.61 6.60 0.39
CA HIS A 223 20.57 7.09 1.38
C HIS A 223 21.08 6.00 2.34
N LEU A 224 20.36 4.88 2.45
CA LEU A 224 20.82 3.69 3.18
C LEU A 224 21.66 2.84 2.24
N LYS A 225 22.82 2.39 2.70
CA LYS A 225 23.79 1.66 1.85
C LYS A 225 23.41 0.19 1.66
N ASN A 226 22.95 -0.45 2.72
CA ASN A 226 22.70 -1.90 2.79
C ASN A 226 21.21 -2.25 2.74
N TYR A 227 20.33 -1.28 3.04
CA TYR A 227 18.87 -1.44 3.14
C TYR A 227 18.15 -0.40 2.28
N SER A 228 18.67 -0.17 1.06
CA SER A 228 18.12 0.83 0.13
C SER A 228 16.81 0.41 -0.52
N SER A 229 16.44 -0.88 -0.47
CA SER A 229 15.19 -1.38 -1.00
C SER A 229 14.56 -2.35 -0.02
N ILE A 230 13.33 -2.07 0.36
CA ILE A 230 12.59 -2.77 1.39
C ILE A 230 11.24 -3.16 0.83
N ILE A 231 10.84 -4.41 1.02
CA ILE A 231 9.50 -4.89 0.71
C ILE A 231 8.81 -5.32 2.00
N THR A 232 7.60 -4.83 2.19
CA THR A 232 6.71 -5.24 3.27
C THR A 232 5.49 -5.90 2.68
N LEU A 233 5.18 -7.12 3.13
CA LEU A 233 4.03 -7.88 2.65
C LEU A 233 3.32 -8.64 3.76
N SER A 234 2.00 -8.78 3.68
CA SER A 234 1.23 -9.62 4.60
C SER A 234 1.08 -11.06 4.10
N CYS A 235 1.00 -12.02 5.03
CA CYS A 235 0.91 -13.46 4.71
C CYS A 235 -0.43 -13.94 4.09
N GLN A 236 -1.28 -13.03 3.60
CA GLN A 236 -2.50 -13.31 2.84
C GLN A 236 -2.60 -12.50 1.54
N ILE A 237 -1.55 -11.73 1.22
CA ILE A 237 -1.62 -10.78 0.12
C ILE A 237 -1.72 -11.45 -1.25
N ASP A 238 -1.16 -12.65 -1.38
CA ASP A 238 -1.24 -13.48 -2.57
C ASP A 238 -2.68 -13.85 -2.92
N GLN A 239 -3.48 -14.26 -1.92
CA GLN A 239 -4.88 -14.63 -2.11
C GLN A 239 -5.71 -13.42 -2.55
N ILE A 240 -5.41 -12.25 -1.99
CA ILE A 240 -6.06 -10.99 -2.37
C ILE A 240 -5.73 -10.64 -3.82
N LEU A 241 -4.46 -10.74 -4.23
CA LEU A 241 -4.02 -10.44 -5.59
C LEU A 241 -4.58 -11.42 -6.62
N GLN A 242 -4.58 -12.72 -6.31
CA GLN A 242 -5.17 -13.75 -7.18
C GLN A 242 -6.66 -13.50 -7.43
N VAL A 243 -7.39 -13.06 -6.42
CA VAL A 243 -8.83 -12.80 -6.56
C VAL A 243 -9.12 -11.45 -7.20
N ARG A 244 -8.22 -10.47 -7.09
CA ARG A 244 -8.28 -9.23 -7.90
C ARG A 244 -8.12 -9.49 -9.40
N GLU A 245 -7.37 -10.52 -9.78
CA GLU A 245 -7.27 -10.95 -11.18
C GLU A 245 -8.57 -11.61 -11.69
N ALA A 246 -9.52 -11.97 -10.80
CA ALA A 246 -10.70 -12.76 -11.16
C ALA A 246 -12.03 -12.00 -11.04
N MET A 247 -12.64 -11.69 -12.18
CA MET A 247 -13.95 -11.02 -12.30
C MET A 247 -15.00 -11.68 -11.41
N ASP A 248 -15.65 -10.88 -10.55
CA ASP A 248 -16.78 -11.34 -9.73
C ASP A 248 -18.13 -11.19 -10.45
N ASP A 249 -19.18 -11.80 -9.90
CA ASP A 249 -20.50 -11.81 -10.54
C ASP A 249 -21.13 -10.41 -10.62
N ASP A 250 -20.80 -9.50 -9.70
CA ASP A 250 -21.30 -8.12 -9.69
C ASP A 250 -20.60 -7.27 -10.77
N GLN A 251 -19.28 -7.43 -10.92
CA GLN A 251 -18.47 -6.84 -11.97
C GLN A 251 -18.87 -7.38 -13.33
N LEU A 252 -19.02 -8.71 -13.46
CA LEU A 252 -19.56 -9.39 -14.64
C LEU A 252 -20.93 -8.81 -15.02
N SER A 253 -21.87 -8.79 -14.07
CA SER A 253 -23.22 -8.23 -14.25
C SER A 253 -23.18 -6.77 -14.70
N THR A 254 -22.32 -5.96 -14.09
CA THR A 254 -22.15 -4.54 -14.43
C THR A 254 -21.61 -4.37 -15.85
N ILE A 255 -20.55 -5.09 -16.21
CA ILE A 255 -19.94 -5.04 -17.54
C ILE A 255 -20.93 -5.54 -18.61
N LEU A 256 -21.61 -6.66 -18.36
CA LEU A 256 -22.65 -7.20 -19.25
C LEU A 256 -23.81 -6.21 -19.44
N LYS A 257 -24.27 -5.53 -18.37
CA LYS A 257 -25.28 -4.46 -18.48
C LYS A 257 -24.78 -3.28 -19.30
N VAL A 258 -23.49 -2.98 -19.26
CA VAL A 258 -22.91 -1.91 -20.06
C VAL A 258 -22.80 -2.31 -21.53
N LEU A 259 -22.35 -3.54 -21.81
CA LEU A 259 -22.15 -4.06 -23.16
C LEU A 259 -23.46 -4.48 -23.86
N SER A 260 -24.53 -4.79 -23.11
CA SER A 260 -25.83 -5.18 -23.69
C SER A 260 -26.58 -4.02 -24.36
N ASP A 261 -26.18 -2.77 -24.11
CA ASP A 261 -26.66 -1.60 -24.84
C ASP A 261 -26.01 -1.55 -26.23
N LEU A 262 -26.81 -1.82 -27.27
CA LEU A 262 -26.36 -1.88 -28.67
C LEU A 262 -25.68 -0.58 -29.13
N SER A 263 -26.20 0.59 -28.75
CA SER A 263 -25.64 1.88 -29.13
C SER A 263 -24.29 2.08 -28.47
N ARG A 264 -24.19 1.73 -27.18
CA ARG A 264 -22.95 1.85 -26.39
C ARG A 264 -21.87 0.89 -26.87
N TYR A 265 -22.21 -0.35 -27.17
CA TYR A 265 -21.29 -1.32 -27.75
C TYR A 265 -20.74 -0.83 -29.10
N LYS A 266 -21.59 -0.30 -29.98
CA LYS A 266 -21.14 0.29 -31.25
C LYS A 266 -20.26 1.52 -31.04
N VAL A 267 -20.57 2.37 -30.05
CA VAL A 267 -19.71 3.51 -29.69
C VAL A 267 -18.34 3.02 -29.22
N LEU A 268 -18.25 1.99 -28.37
CA LEU A 268 -16.99 1.38 -27.94
C LEU A 268 -16.14 0.95 -29.14
N VAL A 269 -16.72 0.17 -30.07
CA VAL A 269 -16.03 -0.34 -31.26
C VAL A 269 -15.58 0.78 -32.21
N GLU A 270 -16.32 1.88 -32.32
CA GLU A 270 -15.93 3.00 -33.18
C GLU A 270 -14.87 3.91 -32.54
N LEU A 271 -14.87 4.07 -31.21
CA LEU A 271 -13.90 4.92 -30.50
C LEU A 271 -12.48 4.36 -30.51
N THR A 272 -12.33 3.05 -30.67
CA THR A 272 -11.03 2.37 -30.71
C THR A 272 -10.39 2.37 -32.09
N LYS A 273 -11.03 3.00 -33.08
CA LYS A 273 -10.48 3.14 -34.44
C LYS A 273 -9.59 4.38 -34.55
N PRO A 274 -8.55 4.34 -35.41
CA PRO A 274 -7.74 5.51 -35.71
C PRO A 274 -8.60 6.69 -36.19
N LEU A 275 -8.24 7.89 -35.72
CA LEU A 275 -8.84 9.18 -36.08
C LEU A 275 -10.36 9.27 -35.80
N ALA A 276 -10.86 8.50 -34.83
CA ALA A 276 -12.26 8.51 -34.42
C ALA A 276 -12.70 9.90 -33.93
N LYS A 277 -13.70 10.50 -34.61
CA LYS A 277 -14.30 11.78 -34.22
C LYS A 277 -15.73 11.58 -33.76
N THR A 278 -16.08 12.16 -32.62
CA THR A 278 -17.43 12.13 -32.03
C THR A 278 -18.55 12.46 -33.03
N LYS A 279 -18.34 13.45 -33.90
CA LYS A 279 -19.31 13.87 -34.92
C LYS A 279 -19.56 12.77 -35.98
N ASP A 280 -18.51 12.07 -36.37
CA ASP A 280 -18.57 11.03 -37.39
C ASP A 280 -19.23 9.77 -36.83
N ILE A 281 -18.91 9.42 -35.57
CA ILE A 281 -19.57 8.34 -34.83
C ILE A 281 -21.06 8.62 -34.67
N ALA A 282 -21.42 9.84 -34.24
CA ALA A 282 -22.81 10.26 -34.08
C ALA A 282 -23.61 10.08 -35.38
N LYS A 283 -23.07 10.59 -36.50
CA LYS A 283 -23.68 10.44 -37.82
C LYS A 283 -23.81 8.97 -38.24
N LYS A 284 -22.75 8.18 -38.04
CA LYS A 284 -22.71 6.76 -38.43
C LYS A 284 -23.72 5.91 -37.64
N LEU A 285 -23.88 6.19 -36.36
CA LEU A 285 -24.74 5.42 -35.46
C LEU A 285 -26.16 5.98 -35.36
N GLY A 286 -26.45 7.12 -35.99
CA GLY A 286 -27.77 7.76 -35.93
C GLY A 286 -28.10 8.32 -34.54
N ILE A 287 -27.09 8.72 -33.77
CA ILE A 287 -27.23 9.30 -32.43
C ILE A 287 -26.68 10.73 -32.40
N THR A 288 -26.90 11.45 -31.30
CA THR A 288 -26.39 12.82 -31.15
C THR A 288 -24.93 12.81 -30.67
N GLY A 289 -24.19 13.89 -30.96
CA GLY A 289 -22.85 14.09 -30.39
C GLY A 289 -22.82 13.99 -28.86
N PRO A 290 -23.74 14.64 -28.13
CA PRO A 290 -23.90 14.43 -26.69
C PRO A 290 -24.19 12.97 -26.30
N GLY A 291 -24.96 12.24 -27.12
CA GLY A 291 -25.20 10.80 -26.92
C GLY A 291 -23.93 9.96 -27.00
N VAL A 292 -23.04 10.27 -27.96
CA VAL A 292 -21.72 9.64 -28.03
C VAL A 292 -20.92 9.92 -26.76
N SER A 293 -20.84 11.19 -26.32
CA SER A 293 -20.11 11.56 -25.10
C SER A 293 -20.66 10.89 -23.83
N PHE A 294 -22.00 10.79 -23.72
CA PHE A 294 -22.65 10.10 -22.62
C PHE A 294 -22.25 8.62 -22.58
N HIS A 295 -22.26 7.94 -23.73
CA HIS A 295 -21.81 6.56 -23.82
C HIS A 295 -20.31 6.40 -23.54
N THR A 296 -19.47 7.31 -24.04
CA THR A 296 -18.04 7.33 -23.72
C THR A 296 -17.80 7.41 -22.21
N GLN A 297 -18.49 8.29 -21.50
CA GLN A 297 -18.34 8.40 -20.04
C GLN A 297 -18.76 7.11 -19.34
N LYS A 298 -19.86 6.48 -19.76
CA LYS A 298 -20.30 5.19 -19.21
C LYS A 298 -19.29 4.07 -19.45
N LEU A 299 -18.62 4.05 -20.61
CA LEU A 299 -17.58 3.09 -20.94
C LEU A 299 -16.29 3.34 -20.14
N LEU A 300 -15.90 4.60 -19.92
CA LEU A 300 -14.77 4.97 -19.06
C LEU A 300 -15.03 4.59 -17.61
N ASN A 301 -16.22 4.90 -17.07
CA ASN A 301 -16.58 4.55 -15.70
C ASN A 301 -16.63 3.04 -15.45
N ALA A 302 -16.94 2.25 -16.49
CA ALA A 302 -16.93 0.79 -16.43
C ALA A 302 -15.55 0.19 -16.78
N ASN A 303 -14.50 1.01 -16.90
CA ASN A 303 -13.15 0.61 -17.28
C ASN A 303 -13.05 -0.17 -18.61
N LEU A 304 -14.05 -0.08 -19.50
CA LEU A 304 -14.03 -0.72 -20.82
C LEU A 304 -13.25 0.10 -21.86
N LEU A 305 -13.06 1.39 -21.60
CA LEU A 305 -12.18 2.29 -22.36
C LEU A 305 -11.07 2.83 -21.46
N LYS A 306 -9.86 2.96 -22.01
CA LYS A 306 -8.72 3.67 -21.42
C LYS A 306 -8.38 4.88 -22.30
N ALA A 307 -8.06 6.02 -21.69
CA ALA A 307 -7.58 7.17 -22.44
C ALA A 307 -6.17 6.86 -22.96
N ASN A 308 -5.97 6.94 -24.27
CA ASN A 308 -4.66 6.72 -24.87
C ASN A 308 -3.86 8.03 -24.79
N ARG A 309 -2.68 7.97 -24.15
CA ARG A 309 -1.78 9.12 -23.97
C ARG A 309 -0.59 9.11 -24.92
N ASP A 310 -0.37 8.01 -25.62
CA ASP A 310 0.87 7.74 -26.36
C ASP A 310 0.70 7.87 -27.88
N ASP A 311 -0.47 7.49 -28.42
CA ASP A 311 -0.82 7.62 -29.83
C ASP A 311 -1.76 8.79 -30.07
N LYS A 312 -1.28 9.83 -30.77
CA LYS A 312 -2.11 10.99 -31.13
C LYS A 312 -3.21 10.66 -32.14
N ALA A 313 -3.14 9.51 -32.83
CA ALA A 313 -4.13 9.08 -33.80
C ALA A 313 -5.32 8.36 -33.15
N VAL A 314 -5.17 7.76 -31.98
CA VAL A 314 -6.23 7.03 -31.27
C VAL A 314 -6.46 7.69 -29.91
N ARG A 315 -7.67 8.20 -29.67
CA ARG A 315 -7.97 8.89 -28.40
C ARG A 315 -8.24 7.93 -27.24
N TYR A 316 -8.76 6.74 -27.54
CA TYR A 316 -9.12 5.74 -26.54
C TYR A 316 -8.78 4.33 -27.01
N ASP A 317 -8.26 3.52 -26.10
CA ASP A 317 -8.08 2.08 -26.30
C ASP A 317 -9.19 1.29 -25.59
N ALA A 318 -9.55 0.14 -26.15
CA ALA A 318 -10.32 -0.85 -25.38
C ALA A 318 -9.45 -1.41 -24.27
N ASN A 319 -10.03 -1.59 -23.09
CA ASN A 319 -9.37 -2.35 -22.03
C ASN A 319 -9.41 -3.85 -22.35
N LYS A 320 -8.43 -4.31 -23.13
CA LYS A 320 -8.37 -5.69 -23.63
C LYS A 320 -8.26 -6.71 -22.51
N ASP A 321 -7.59 -6.36 -21.41
CA ASP A 321 -7.37 -7.28 -20.29
C ASP A 321 -8.71 -7.57 -19.61
N LEU A 322 -9.49 -6.53 -19.29
CA LEU A 322 -10.85 -6.67 -18.76
C LEU A 322 -11.79 -7.45 -19.70
N LEU A 323 -11.63 -7.27 -21.02
CA LEU A 323 -12.43 -8.01 -22.00
C LEU A 323 -12.04 -9.50 -22.09
N ARG A 324 -10.76 -9.85 -21.88
CA ARG A 324 -10.32 -11.25 -21.81
C ARG A 324 -10.84 -11.91 -20.53
N GLU A 325 -10.69 -11.23 -19.41
CA GLU A 325 -11.21 -11.65 -18.10
C GLU A 325 -12.73 -11.90 -18.13
N LEU A 326 -13.49 -11.02 -18.82
CA LEU A 326 -14.92 -11.21 -19.06
C LEU A 326 -15.22 -12.52 -19.82
N VAL A 327 -14.43 -12.81 -20.86
CA VAL A 327 -14.63 -14.00 -21.69
C VAL A 327 -14.24 -15.24 -20.90
N GLU A 328 -13.12 -15.23 -20.19
CA GLU A 328 -12.63 -16.32 -19.34
C GLU A 328 -13.67 -16.67 -18.26
N LYS A 329 -14.22 -15.67 -17.56
CA LYS A 329 -15.29 -15.88 -16.57
C LYS A 329 -16.53 -16.56 -17.18
N ILE A 330 -16.95 -16.14 -18.37
CA ILE A 330 -18.09 -16.77 -19.07
C ILE A 330 -17.73 -18.21 -19.49
N GLN A 331 -16.50 -18.47 -19.90
CA GLN A 331 -16.07 -19.83 -20.25
C GLN A 331 -16.06 -20.73 -19.01
N GLU A 332 -15.56 -20.24 -17.88
CA GLU A 332 -15.56 -20.97 -16.60
C GLU A 332 -16.98 -21.25 -16.11
N ASP A 333 -17.88 -20.26 -16.10
CA ASP A 333 -19.24 -20.39 -15.59
C ASP A 333 -20.09 -21.40 -16.37
N PHE A 334 -19.79 -21.59 -17.66
CA PHE A 334 -20.57 -22.42 -18.57
C PHE A 334 -19.81 -23.66 -19.09
N ASP A 335 -18.57 -23.88 -18.67
CA ASP A 335 -17.70 -24.99 -19.11
C ASP A 335 -17.55 -25.03 -20.65
N LEU A 336 -17.19 -23.89 -21.26
CA LEU A 336 -17.13 -23.66 -22.72
C LEU A 336 -15.78 -23.94 -23.40
#